data_AF-S3HR56-F1
#
_entry.id   AF-S3HR56-F1
#
_cell.length_a   1.000
_cell.length_b   1.000
_cell.length_c   1.000
_cell.angle_alpha   90.00
_cell.angle_beta   90.00
_cell.angle_gamma   90.00
#
_symmetry.space_group_name_H-M   'P 1'
#
loop_
_entity.id
_entity.type
_entity.pdbx_description
1 polymer ?
#
loop_
_entity_poly.entity_id
_entity_poly.type
_entity_poly.pdbx_seq_one_letter_code
_entity_poly.pdbx_strand_id
1 'polypeptide(L)' 'MITEPGLDSAGCRLLYRVRLHAQQNRRAYPLSLDCDKRGVGSAVEGGYLVRLHDDPHFVTMTEKGNAFLDRLLRCE' A
#
# COMPACT_ATOMS: atom_id res chain seq x y z
N MET A 1 -4.21 -19.47 2.04
CA MET A 1 -3.63 -19.23 0.70
C MET A 1 -2.77 -17.99 0.84
N ILE A 2 -1.45 -18.16 0.96
CA ILE A 2 -0.50 -17.04 1.08
C ILE A 2 -0.19 -16.62 -0.36
N THR A 3 -0.80 -15.53 -0.82
CA THR A 3 -0.41 -14.88 -2.06
C THR A 3 1.02 -14.39 -1.89
N GLU A 4 1.97 -14.90 -2.66
CA GLU A 4 3.36 -14.45 -2.56
C GLU A 4 3.47 -12.95 -2.81
N PRO A 5 4.27 -12.22 -2.01
CA PRO A 5 4.81 -12.49 -0.68
C PRO A 5 4.04 -11.72 0.41
N GLY A 6 3.61 -12.41 1.46
CA GLY A 6 3.42 -11.86 2.82
C GLY A 6 2.40 -10.73 3.01
N LEU A 7 1.68 -10.30 1.97
CA LEU A 7 0.69 -9.25 2.06
C LEU A 7 -0.67 -9.87 2.38
N ASP A 8 -1.21 -9.56 3.55
CA ASP A 8 -2.53 -9.99 3.96
C ASP A 8 -3.63 -9.14 3.28
N SER A 9 -4.89 -9.50 3.50
CA SER A 9 -6.03 -8.76 2.94
C SER A 9 -6.06 -7.29 3.41
N ALA A 10 -5.50 -6.97 4.58
CA ALA A 10 -5.40 -5.61 5.07
C ALA A 10 -4.38 -4.80 4.26
N GLY A 11 -3.21 -5.38 3.97
CA GLY A 11 -2.20 -4.80 3.09
C GLY A 11 -2.72 -4.59 1.67
N CYS A 12 -3.46 -5.55 1.10
CA CYS A 12 -4.08 -5.36 -0.23
C CYS A 12 -5.06 -4.18 -0.26
N ARG A 13 -5.92 -4.06 0.76
CA ARG A 13 -6.85 -2.92 0.90
C ARG A 13 -6.11 -1.60 1.09
N LEU A 14 -5.01 -1.61 1.84
CA LEU A 14 -4.15 -0.44 2.03
C LEU A 14 -3.57 0.02 0.68
N LEU A 15 -3.03 -0.90 -0.14
CA LEU A 15 -2.52 -0.55 -1.47
C LEU A 15 -3.60 0.13 -2.34
N TYR A 16 -4.82 -0.43 -2.33
CA TYR A 16 -5.94 0.18 -3.05
C TYR A 16 -6.24 1.61 -2.59
N ARG A 17 -6.30 1.84 -1.27
CA ARG A 17 -6.53 3.18 -0.69
C ARG A 17 -5.44 4.17 -1.04
N VAL A 18 -4.17 3.76 -0.95
CA VAL A 18 -3.02 4.59 -1.27
C VAL A 18 -3.08 5.03 -2.73
N ARG A 19 -3.35 4.10 -3.67
CA ARG A 19 -3.50 4.42 -5.09
C ARG A 19 -4.65 5.38 -5.35
N LEU A 20 -5.83 5.11 -4.78
CA LEU A 20 -7.00 5.96 -4.95
C LEU A 20 -6.73 7.38 -4.43
N HIS A 21 -6.13 7.50 -3.25
CA HIS A 21 -5.77 8.79 -2.68
C HIS A 21 -4.75 9.55 -3.53
N ALA A 22 -3.71 8.86 -4.02
CA ALA A 22 -2.70 9.46 -4.88
C ALA A 22 -3.30 9.96 -6.21
N GLN A 23 -4.24 9.22 -6.80
CA GLN A 23 -4.94 9.65 -8.02
C GLN A 23 -5.82 10.88 -7.79
N GLN A 24 -6.52 10.94 -6.66
CA GLN A 24 -7.44 12.04 -6.35
C GLN A 24 -6.72 13.31 -5.88
N ASN A 25 -5.66 13.16 -5.09
CA ASN A 25 -5.05 14.29 -4.37
C ASN A 25 -3.62 14.61 -4.82
N ARG A 26 -3.00 13.74 -5.64
CA ARG A 26 -1.58 13.82 -6.04
C ARG A 26 -0.62 13.97 -4.85
N ARG A 27 -0.95 13.32 -3.73
CA ARG A 27 -0.22 13.41 -2.45
C ARG A 27 0.02 12.03 -1.85
N ALA A 28 1.00 11.95 -0.95
CA ALA A 28 1.24 10.77 -0.15
C ALA A 28 0.06 10.50 0.79
N TYR A 29 -0.18 9.22 1.07
CA TYR A 29 -1.31 8.77 1.88
C TYR A 29 -0.97 8.88 3.37
N PRO A 30 -1.79 9.57 4.19
CA PRO A 30 -1.62 9.59 5.64
C PRO A 30 -2.08 8.28 6.27
N LEU A 31 -1.23 7.65 7.09
CA LEU A 31 -1.53 6.46 7.89
C LEU A 31 -2.37 6.83 9.14
N SER A 32 -3.56 7.37 8.92
CA SER A 32 -4.42 7.89 10.00
C SER A 32 -5.36 6.84 10.60
N LEU A 33 -5.61 5.72 9.92
CA LEU A 33 -6.51 4.67 10.41
C LEU A 33 -5.74 3.55 11.13
N ASP A 34 -6.25 3.09 12.27
CA ASP A 34 -5.65 1.98 13.01
C ASP A 34 -5.61 0.66 12.21
N CYS A 35 -6.52 0.50 11.26
CA CYS A 35 -6.50 -0.66 10.35
C CYS A 35 -5.32 -0.62 9.36
N ASP A 36 -4.84 0.56 8.98
CA ASP A 36 -3.71 0.71 8.06
C ASP A 36 -2.38 0.39 8.75
N LYS A 37 -2.27 0.69 10.05
CA LYS A 37 -1.08 0.38 10.87
C LYS A 37 -0.75 -1.12 10.89
N ARG A 38 -1.75 -1.99 10.75
CA ARG A 38 -1.54 -3.45 10.71
C ARG A 38 -0.95 -3.93 9.39
N GLY A 39 -1.40 -3.37 8.26
CA GLY A 39 -0.96 -3.78 6.92
C GLY A 39 0.29 -3.05 6.42
N VAL A 40 0.62 -1.88 6.99
CA VAL A 40 1.72 -1.05 6.49
C VAL A 40 3.09 -1.66 6.71
N GLY A 41 3.31 -2.42 7.80
CA GLY A 41 4.59 -3.07 8.08
C GLY A 41 4.98 -4.01 6.94
N SER A 42 4.15 -5.02 6.69
CA SER A 42 4.35 -5.99 5.60
C SER A 42 4.36 -5.33 4.22
N ALA A 43 3.58 -4.26 4.01
CA ALA A 43 3.59 -3.54 2.74
C ALA A 43 4.90 -2.79 2.48
N VAL A 44 5.52 -2.23 3.52
CA VAL A 44 6.82 -1.54 3.44
C VAL A 44 7.96 -2.55 3.36
N GLU A 45 7.98 -3.56 4.22
CA GLU A 45 8.98 -4.65 4.18
C GLU A 45 8.96 -5.39 2.85
N GLY A 46 7.76 -5.62 2.30
CA GLY A 46 7.56 -6.21 0.99
C GLY A 46 7.89 -5.27 -0.18
N GLY A 47 8.24 -4.01 0.08
CA GLY A 47 8.59 -3.02 -0.95
C GLY A 47 7.41 -2.60 -1.83
N TYR A 48 6.16 -2.76 -1.36
CA TYR A 48 4.96 -2.29 -2.06
C TYR A 48 4.70 -0.81 -1.79
N LEU A 49 4.98 -0.38 -0.56
CA LEU A 49 4.91 1.01 -0.13
C LEU A 49 6.28 1.47 0.34
N VAL A 50 6.50 2.79 0.30
CA VAL A 50 7.63 3.43 0.95
C VAL A 50 7.13 4.55 1.83
N ARG A 51 7.72 4.71 3.02
CA ARG A 51 7.44 5.87 3.89
C ARG A 51 8.15 7.09 3.33
N LEU A 52 7.53 8.27 3.47
CA LEU A 52 8.25 9.51 3.18
C LEU A 52 9.42 9.68 4.15
N HIS A 53 10.52 10.21 3.64
CA HIS A 53 11.72 10.46 4.45
C HIS A 53 11.46 11.50 5.54
N ASP A 54 10.72 12.57 5.20
CA ASP A 54 10.47 13.70 6.09
C ASP A 54 9.34 13.44 7.09
N ASP A 55 8.41 12.52 6.79
CA ASP A 55 7.32 12.16 7.68
C ASP A 55 6.92 10.66 7.55
N PRO A 56 7.29 9.81 8.52
CA PRO A 56 7.01 8.37 8.47
C PRO A 56 5.52 8.02 8.63
N HIS A 57 4.65 8.98 8.94
CA HIS A 57 3.20 8.80 8.95
C HIS A 57 2.59 8.84 7.55
N PHE A 58 3.38 9.18 6.52
CA PHE A 58 2.94 9.18 5.14
C PHE A 58 3.61 8.08 4.34
N VAL A 59 2.85 7.47 3.43
CA VAL A 59 3.34 6.45 2.50
C VAL A 59 3.00 6.78 1.06
N THR A 60 3.88 6.37 0.15
CA THR A 60 3.66 6.42 -1.28
C THR A 60 3.73 5.04 -1.90
N MET A 61 3.06 4.88 -3.03
CA MET A 61 3.06 3.64 -3.80
C MET A 61 4.38 3.53 -4.57
N THR A 62 4.99 2.34 -4.55
CA THR A 62 6.13 2.02 -5.41
C THR A 62 5.67 1.46 -6.76
N GLU A 63 6.59 1.33 -7.72
CA GLU A 63 6.31 0.64 -8.98
C GLU A 63 5.89 -0.83 -8.75
N LYS A 64 6.56 -1.53 -7.81
CA LYS A 64 6.21 -2.89 -7.40
C LYS A 64 4.79 -2.96 -6.83
N GLY A 65 4.44 -2.01 -5.97
CA GLY A 65 3.09 -1.82 -5.42
C GLY A 65 2.02 -1.68 -6.49
N ASN A 66 2.25 -0.80 -7.46
CA ASN A 66 1.34 -0.59 -8.59
C ASN A 66 1.19 -1.86 -9.43
N ALA A 67 2.30 -2.49 -9.82
CA ALA A 67 2.27 -3.70 -10.64
C ALA A 67 1.57 -4.87 -9.94
N PHE A 68 1.78 -5.03 -8.63
CA PHE A 68 1.08 -6.04 -7.83
C PHE A 68 -0.43 -5.77 -7.80
N LEU A 69 -0.82 -4.54 -7.49
CA LEU A 69 -2.24 -4.16 -7.42
C LEU A 69 -2.92 -4.29 -8.79
N ASP A 70 -2.25 -3.93 -9.87
CA ASP A 70 -2.77 -4.12 -11.24
C ASP A 70 -3.00 -5.60 -11.56
N ARG A 71 -2.11 -6.50 -11.14
CA ARG A 71 -2.32 -7.95 -11.30
C ARG A 71 -3.50 -8.43 -10.47
N LEU A 72 -3.62 -7.96 -9.23
CA LEU A 72 -4.71 -8.33 -8.33
C LEU A 72 -6.07 -7.93 -8.91
N LEU A 73 -6.20 -6.69 -9.40
CA LEU A 73 -7.45 -6.15 -9.96
C LEU A 73 -7.81 -6.73 -11.34
N ARG A 74 -6.85 -7.32 -12.06
CA ARG A 74 -7.09 -8.01 -13.35
C ARG A 74 -7.47 -9.49 -13.18
N CYS A 75 -7.24 -10.05 -12.01
CA CYS A 75 -7.56 -11.44 -11.68
C CYS A 75 -8.89 -11.59 -10.93
N GLU A 76 -9.71 -10.53 -10.89
CA GLU A 76 -11.11 -10.56 -10.42
C GLU A 76 -12.10 -10.85 -11.56
#